data_AF-A0A432SW70-F1
#
_entry.id   AF-A0A432SW70-F1
#
_cell.length_a   1.000
_cell.length_b   1.000
_cell.length_c   1.000
_cell.angle_alpha   90.00
_cell.angle_beta   90.00
_cell.angle_gamma   90.00
#
_symmetry.space_group_name_H-M   'P 1'
#
loop_
_entity.id
_entity.type
_entity.pdbx_description
1 polymer ?
#
loop_
_entity_poly.entity_id
_entity_poly.type
_entity_poly.pdbx_seq_one_letter_code
_entity_poly.pdbx_strand_id
1 'polypeptide(L)' 'MNNVIVWHNPRCSKSRNTVALLEENGIEMTVVKYLETPPNKEEISNILKMLNMSARELMRTKED' A
#
# COMPACT_ATOMS: atom_id res chain seq x y z
N MET A 1 -16.31 -9.86 5.38
CA MET A 1 -15.93 -8.53 4.84
C MET A 1 -14.46 -8.59 4.47
N ASN A 2 -14.13 -8.44 3.19
CA ASN A 2 -12.75 -8.31 2.77
C ASN A 2 -12.32 -6.87 3.06
N ASN A 3 -11.58 -6.66 4.15
CA ASN A 3 -11.08 -5.34 4.48
C ASN A 3 -9.84 -5.06 3.63
N VAL A 4 -10.01 -4.39 2.48
CA VAL A 4 -8.91 -4.02 1.59
C VAL A 4 -8.24 -2.77 2.16
N ILE A 5 -6.93 -2.83 2.42
CA ILE A 5 -6.15 -1.68 2.89
C ILE A 5 -5.22 -1.23 1.77
N VAL A 6 -5.26 0.06 1.44
CA VAL A 6 -4.38 0.66 0.44
C VAL A 6 -3.44 1.64 1.12
N TRP A 7 -2.16 1.25 1.20
CA TRP A 7 -1.08 2.13 1.64
C TRP A 7 -0.74 3.13 0.52
N HIS A 8 -1.31 4.32 0.62
CA HIS A 8 -1.36 5.29 -0.46
C HIS A 8 -0.35 6.43 -0.28
N ASN A 9 0.29 6.81 -1.40
CA ASN A 9 1.04 8.06 -1.50
C ASN A 9 0.42 8.92 -2.61
N PRO A 10 -0.19 10.08 -2.28
CA PRO A 10 -0.83 10.97 -3.25
C PRO A 10 0.08 11.43 -4.38
N ARG A 11 1.39 11.49 -4.16
CA ARG A 11 2.37 11.90 -5.19
C ARG A 11 2.72 10.78 -6.16
N CYS A 12 2.42 9.52 -5.84
CA CYS A 12 2.72 8.37 -6.69
C CYS A 12 1.59 8.09 -7.68
N SER A 13 1.83 8.31 -8.97
CA SER A 13 0.83 8.07 -10.03
C SER A 13 0.29 6.64 -10.03
N LYS A 14 1.14 5.64 -9.79
CA LYS A 14 0.70 4.24 -9.68
C LYS A 14 -0.25 4.02 -8.51
N SER A 15 0.04 4.64 -7.37
CA SER A 15 -0.80 4.53 -6.18
C SER A 15 -2.17 5.18 -6.39
N ARG A 16 -2.25 6.32 -7.11
CA ARG A 16 -3.52 6.95 -7.49
C ARG A 16 -4.33 6.06 -8.44
N ASN A 17 -3.68 5.44 -9.43
CA ASN A 17 -4.37 4.52 -10.34
C ASN A 17 -4.94 3.29 -9.63
N THR A 18 -4.24 2.75 -8.62
CA THR A 18 -4.76 1.63 -7.82
C THR A 18 -6.02 2.01 -7.04
N VAL A 19 -6.04 3.18 -6.40
CA VAL A 19 -7.23 3.68 -5.69
C VAL A 19 -8.40 3.86 -6.66
N ALA A 20 -8.19 4.54 -7.79
CA ALA A 20 -9.23 4.73 -8.80
C ALA A 20 -9.78 3.41 -9.33
N LEU A 21 -8.92 2.42 -9.62
CA LEU A 21 -9.34 1.11 -10.07
C LEU A 21 -10.23 0.39 -9.04
N LEU A 22 -9.88 0.48 -7.75
CA LEU A 22 -10.67 -0.15 -6.68
C LEU A 22 -12.02 0.55 -6.50
N GLU A 23 -12.07 1.88 -6.61
CA GLU A 23 -13.31 2.68 -6.60
C GLU A 23 -14.21 2.35 -7.80
N GLU A 24 -13.65 2.26 -9.00
CA GLU A 24 -14.37 1.90 -10.24
C GLU A 24 -15.00 0.50 -10.16
N ASN A 25 -14.37 -0.42 -9.43
CA ASN A 25 -14.90 -1.77 -9.18
C ASN A 25 -15.85 -1.84 -7.99
N GLY A 26 -16.15 -0.72 -7.32
CA GLY A 26 -17.04 -0.67 -6.16
C GLY A 26 -16.50 -1.42 -4.94
N ILE A 27 -15.17 -1.56 -4.82
CA ILE A 27 -14.54 -2.28 -3.71
C ILE A 27 -14.38 -1.33 -2.53
N GLU A 28 -14.98 -1.69 -1.40
CA GLU A 28 -14.75 -0.99 -0.13
C GLU A 28 -13.30 -1.17 0.33
N MET A 29 -12.59 -0.06 0.52
CA MET A 29 -11.21 -0.05 0.94
C MET A 29 -10.92 1.04 1.96
N THR A 30 -9.93 0.78 2.82
CA THR A 30 -9.37 1.75 3.75
C THR A 30 -8.08 2.33 3.16
N VAL A 31 -8.07 3.62 2.86
CA VAL A 31 -6.89 4.32 2.34
C VAL A 31 -6.07 4.86 3.50
N VAL A 32 -4.84 4.38 3.65
CA VAL A 32 -3.90 4.83 4.71
C VAL A 32 -2.71 5.53 4.07
N LYS A 33 -2.48 6.79 4.42
CA LYS A 33 -1.32 7.55 3.96
C LYS A 33 -0.08 7.15 4.74
N TYR A 34 0.70 6.19 4.24
CA TYR A 34 1.83 5.60 4.97
C TYR A 34 2.96 6.60 5.31
N LEU A 35 2.99 7.77 4.67
CA LEU A 35 3.94 8.85 5.01
C LEU A 35 3.50 9.68 6.22
N GLU A 36 2.19 9.77 6.48
CA GLU A 36 1.61 10.46 7.63
C GLU A 36 1.43 9.49 8.81
N THR A 37 0.93 8.29 8.52
CA THR A 37 0.71 7.21 9.49
C THR A 37 1.51 5.98 9.07
N PRO A 38 2.81 5.91 9.39
CA PRO A 38 3.65 4.80 8.98
C PRO A 38 3.23 3.50 9.68
N PRO A 39 3.30 2.35 8.98
CA PRO A 39 3.05 1.07 9.61
C PRO A 39 4.13 0.74 10.64
N ASN A 40 3.73 0.04 11.69
CA ASN A 40 4.64 -0.48 12.69
C ASN A 40 5.40 -1.73 12.18
N LYS A 41 6.36 -2.21 12.98
CA LYS A 41 7.19 -3.37 12.62
C LYS A 41 6.39 -4.66 12.37
N GLU A 42 5.34 -4.90 13.15
CA GLU A 42 4.50 -6.10 13.02
C GLU A 42 3.67 -6.04 11.74
N GLU A 43 3.11 -4.87 11.43
CA GLU A 43 2.37 -4.63 10.19
C GLU A 43 3.25 -4.83 8.96
N ILE A 44 4.45 -4.24 8.93
CA ILE A 44 5.42 -4.46 7.84
C ILE A 44 5.77 -5.94 7.72
N SER A 45 5.99 -6.64 8.83
CA SER A 45 6.32 -8.07 8.81
C SER A 45 5.19 -8.91 8.23
N ASN A 46 3.94 -8.55 8.51
CA ASN A 46 2.77 -9.21 7.94
C ASN A 46 2.62 -8.91 6.45
N ILE A 47 2.81 -7.66 6.03
CA ILE A 47 2.78 -7.24 4.63
C ILE A 47 3.83 -8.01 3.81
N LEU A 48 5.07 -8.12 4.31
CA LEU A 48 6.14 -8.86 3.64
C LEU A 48 5.81 -10.34 3.47
N LYS A 49 5.19 -10.97 4.48
CA LYS A 49 4.70 -12.35 4.39
C LYS A 49 3.60 -12.49 3.33
N MET A 50 2.65 -11.58 3.28
CA MET A 50 1.55 -11.59 2.30
C MET A 50 2.07 -11.40 0.87
N LEU A 51 3.07 -10.54 0.69
CA LEU A 51 3.72 -10.28 -0.60
C LEU A 51 4.72 -11.37 -0.99
N ASN A 52 5.03 -12.29 -0.08
CA ASN A 52 6.07 -13.31 -0.23
C ASN A 52 7.40 -12.72 -0.74
N MET A 53 7.84 -11.62 -0.13
CA MET A 53 9.04 -10.88 -0.54
C MET A 53 9.88 -10.44 0.67
N SER A 54 11.16 -10.19 0.43
CA SER A 54 12.05 -9.64 1.46
C SER A 54 11.84 -8.13 1.65
N ALA A 55 12.20 -7.63 2.84
CA ALA A 55 12.14 -6.19 3.14
C ALA A 55 12.94 -5.34 2.15
N ARG A 56 14.06 -5.88 1.63
CA ARG A 56 14.92 -5.17 0.69
C ARG A 56 14.26 -4.99 -0.68
N GLU A 57 13.47 -5.95 -1.12
CA GLU A 57 12.73 -5.86 -2.38
C GLU A 57 11.59 -4.85 -2.32
N LEU A 58 11.04 -4.60 -1.12
CA LEU A 58 9.99 -3.59 -0.91
C LEU A 58 10.55 -2.16 -0.92
N MET A 59 11.84 -1.98 -0.61
CA MET A 59 12.46 -0.66 -0.57
C MET A 59 12.47 -0.02 -1.97
N ARG A 60 12.01 1.23 -2.04
CA ARG A 60 12.05 2.02 -3.28
C ARG A 60 13.51 2.27 -3.68
N THR A 61 13.92 1.78 -4.85
CA THR A 61 15.30 1.93 -5.37
C THR A 61 15.46 3.03 -6.41
N LYS A 62 14.36 3.61 -6.88
CA LYS A 62 14.34 4.72 -7.83
C LYS A 62 13.67 5.94 -7.19
N GLU A 63 14.49 6.90 -6.82
CA GLU A 63 14.09 8.28 -6.55
C GLU A 63 14.79 9.14 -7.59
N ASP A 64 14.02 9.61 -8.58
CA ASP A 64 14.25 10.92 -9.19
C ASP A 64 13.36 11.93 -8.44
#